data_AF-A0A0D2YKQ6-F1
#
_entry.id   AF-A0A0D2YKQ6-F1
#
_cell.length_a   1.000
_cell.length_b   1.000
_cell.length_c   1.000
_cell.angle_alpha   90.00
_cell.angle_beta   90.00
_cell.angle_gamma   90.00
#
_symmetry.space_group_name_H-M   'P 1'
#
loop_
_entity.id
_entity.type
_entity.pdbx_description
1 polymer ?
#
loop_
_entity_poly.entity_id
_entity_poly.type
_entity_poly.pdbx_seq_one_letter_code
_entity_poly.pdbx_strand_id
1 'polypeptide(L)'
;MAFHESLTKEKVARRIKLGDFNQRRDFFAHILRDGGFNRDHLAEQAKILLLDGSETTATFLAGVTYLLLKSPTALSKLQCEVRSSFASLDEIRGDSLNQLPYLRAAIEEGLRLFPPVPLGLPRTCPGAMIDGCLSQSLMSSVLNAGLKVRQEITRRPAVHFLLALVPV
;
A
#
# COMPACT_ATOMS: atom_id res chain seq x y z
N MET A 1 9.75 9.94 20.08
CA MET A 1 8.59 9.02 20.19
C MET A 1 7.50 9.54 21.13
N ALA A 2 7.82 10.08 22.32
CA ALA A 2 6.82 10.53 23.30
C ALA A 2 5.75 11.51 22.76
N PHE A 3 6.14 12.44 21.87
CA PHE A 3 5.19 13.39 21.25
C PHE A 3 4.16 12.71 20.32
N HIS A 4 4.60 11.72 19.53
CA HIS A 4 3.68 10.99 18.64
C HIS A 4 2.68 10.15 19.45
N GLU A 5 3.16 9.53 20.53
CA GLU A 5 2.36 8.70 21.41
C GLU A 5 1.29 9.52 22.15
N SER A 6 1.64 10.68 22.71
CA SER A 6 0.67 11.55 23.39
C SER A 6 -0.43 12.03 22.45
N LEU A 7 -0.05 12.43 21.23
CA LEU A 7 -0.98 12.95 20.22
C LEU A 7 -1.89 11.84 19.65
N THR A 8 -1.36 10.62 19.53
CA THR A 8 -2.16 9.44 19.14
C THR A 8 -3.18 9.10 20.22
N LYS A 9 -2.74 9.02 21.48
CA LYS A 9 -3.63 8.77 22.64
C LYS A 9 -4.71 9.83 22.75
N GLU A 10 -4.38 11.10 22.55
CA GLU A 10 -5.34 12.20 22.56
C GLU A 10 -6.40 12.06 21.45
N LYS A 11 -5.97 11.80 20.20
CA LYS A 11 -6.87 11.63 19.04
C LYS A 11 -7.78 10.42 19.21
N VAL A 12 -7.26 9.31 19.71
CA VAL A 12 -8.03 8.09 19.97
C VAL A 12 -9.02 8.31 21.10
N ALA A 13 -8.61 8.94 22.21
CA ALA A 13 -9.52 9.31 23.29
C ALA A 13 -10.64 10.22 22.80
N ARG A 14 -10.33 11.19 21.93
CA ARG A 14 -11.33 12.06 21.29
C ARG A 14 -12.30 11.24 20.44
N ARG A 15 -11.81 10.31 19.61
CA ARG A 15 -12.65 9.43 18.79
C ARG A 15 -13.56 8.53 19.65
N ILE A 16 -13.06 7.99 20.76
CA ILE A 16 -13.84 7.15 21.69
C ILE A 16 -14.93 7.98 22.38
N LYS A 17 -14.62 9.21 22.81
CA LYS A 17 -15.60 10.13 23.42
C LYS A 17 -16.76 10.48 22.48
N LEU A 18 -16.50 10.55 21.17
CA LEU A 18 -17.56 10.75 20.16
C LEU A 18 -18.51 9.54 20.07
N GLY A 19 -18.18 8.40 20.69
CA GLY A 19 -19.01 7.20 20.72
C GLY A 19 -19.48 6.76 19.34
N ASP A 20 -20.67 6.19 19.29
CA ASP A 20 -21.43 5.92 18.06
C ASP A 20 -22.38 7.07 17.70
N PHE A 21 -22.30 8.19 18.43
CA PHE A 21 -23.33 9.25 18.43
C PHE A 21 -23.46 9.99 17.10
N ASN A 22 -22.44 9.92 16.23
CA ASN A 22 -22.42 10.64 14.96
C ASN A 22 -22.83 9.79 13.73
N GLN A 23 -23.36 8.56 13.92
CA GLN A 23 -23.65 7.62 12.81
C GLN A 23 -22.45 7.38 11.87
N ARG A 24 -21.25 7.81 12.27
CA ARG A 24 -20.05 7.78 11.44
C ARG A 24 -19.57 6.34 11.36
N ARG A 25 -19.79 5.73 10.20
CA ARG A 25 -19.28 4.40 9.88
C ARG A 25 -17.80 4.49 9.58
N ASP A 26 -16.98 4.32 10.61
CA ASP A 26 -15.53 4.15 10.46
C ASP A 26 -15.07 2.87 11.15
N PHE A 27 -13.83 2.48 10.88
CA PHE A 27 -13.21 1.26 11.43
C PHE A 27 -13.29 1.22 12.96
N PHE A 28 -13.09 2.36 13.64
CA PHE A 28 -13.16 2.44 15.10
C PHE A 28 -14.59 2.28 15.62
N ALA A 29 -15.61 2.77 14.90
CA ALA A 29 -17.02 2.56 15.26
C ALA A 29 -17.35 1.08 15.33
N HIS A 30 -16.89 0.31 14.33
CA HIS A 30 -17.12 -1.13 14.27
C HIS A 30 -16.43 -1.85 15.43
N ILE A 31 -15.13 -1.59 15.66
CA ILE A 31 -14.39 -2.23 16.76
C ILE A 31 -14.97 -1.89 18.14
N LEU A 32 -15.40 -0.64 18.33
CA LEU A 32 -16.03 -0.21 19.58
C LEU A 32 -17.37 -0.91 19.85
N ARG A 33 -18.13 -1.26 18.81
CA ARG A 33 -19.37 -2.05 18.93
C ARG A 33 -19.10 -3.51 19.26
N ASP A 34 -18.08 -4.10 18.64
CA ASP A 34 -17.75 -5.52 18.80
C ASP A 34 -17.11 -5.82 20.17
N GLY A 35 -16.60 -4.80 20.87
CA GLY A 35 -16.13 -4.92 22.27
C GLY A 35 -14.81 -5.67 22.46
N GLY A 36 -14.13 -6.06 21.37
CA GLY A 36 -12.90 -6.87 21.42
C GLY A 36 -11.63 -6.12 21.86
N PHE A 37 -11.69 -4.79 22.04
CA PHE A 37 -10.51 -3.96 22.32
C PHE A 37 -10.73 -3.03 23.51
N ASN A 38 -9.75 -2.98 24.42
CA ASN A 38 -9.67 -1.92 25.43
C ASN A 38 -9.10 -0.62 24.81
N ARG A 39 -9.13 0.48 25.57
CA ARG A 39 -8.71 1.81 25.06
C ARG A 39 -7.25 1.85 24.64
N ASP A 40 -6.37 1.16 25.35
CA ASP A 40 -4.94 1.14 25.05
C ASP A 40 -4.64 0.33 23.79
N HIS A 41 -5.31 -0.81 23.62
CA HIS A 41 -5.22 -1.60 22.38
C HIS A 41 -5.72 -0.79 21.18
N LEU A 42 -6.83 -0.06 21.31
CA LEU A 42 -7.31 0.84 20.24
C LEU A 42 -6.28 1.92 19.90
N ALA A 43 -5.59 2.47 20.90
CA ALA A 43 -4.57 3.49 20.68
C ALA A 43 -3.36 2.93 19.93
N GLU A 44 -2.90 1.73 20.28
CA GLU A 44 -1.81 1.07 19.54
C GLU A 44 -2.24 0.67 18.12
N GLN A 45 -3.47 0.19 17.89
CA GLN A 45 -3.94 -0.10 16.53
C GLN A 45 -4.02 1.18 15.67
N ALA A 46 -4.49 2.29 16.24
CA ALA A 46 -4.54 3.57 15.54
C ALA A 46 -3.14 4.05 15.14
N LYS A 47 -2.17 3.88 16.02
CA LYS A 47 -0.76 4.21 15.80
C LYS A 47 -0.18 3.40 14.64
N ILE A 48 -0.41 2.09 14.62
CA ILE A 48 0.05 1.18 13.57
C ILE A 48 -0.54 1.61 12.22
N LEU A 49 -1.86 1.80 12.14
CA LEU A 49 -2.53 2.21 10.90
C LEU A 49 -2.00 3.55 10.36
N LEU A 50 -1.75 4.52 11.24
CA LEU A 50 -1.22 5.82 10.84
C LEU A 50 0.20 5.69 10.29
N LEU A 51 1.08 4.98 11.00
CA LEU A 51 2.46 4.81 10.61
C LEU A 51 2.57 4.02 9.30
N ASP A 52 1.98 2.82 9.26
CA ASP A 52 2.12 1.89 8.14
C ASP A 52 1.47 2.43 6.87
N GLY A 53 0.34 3.14 6.99
CA GLY A 53 -0.40 3.65 5.84
C GLY A 53 0.13 4.96 5.26
N SER A 54 0.62 5.87 6.11
CA SER A 54 1.00 7.22 5.66
C SER A 54 2.38 7.26 5.02
N GLU A 55 3.41 6.71 5.68
CA GLU A 55 4.79 6.77 5.20
C GLU A 55 4.95 5.96 3.91
N THR A 56 4.45 4.72 3.88
CA THR A 56 4.61 3.84 2.71
C THR A 56 3.92 4.40 1.47
N THR A 57 2.69 4.92 1.61
CA THR A 57 1.93 5.51 0.50
C THR A 57 2.60 6.80 0.02
N ALA A 58 3.06 7.67 0.91
CA ALA A 58 3.75 8.90 0.54
C ALA A 58 5.06 8.61 -0.21
N THR A 59 5.86 7.66 0.29
CA THR A 59 7.10 7.20 -0.36
C THR A 59 6.81 6.62 -1.75
N PHE A 60 5.77 5.80 -1.88
CA PHE A 60 5.37 5.26 -3.18
C PHE A 60 4.98 6.36 -4.17
N LEU A 61 4.09 7.27 -3.76
CA LEU A 61 3.60 8.36 -4.61
C LEU A 61 4.74 9.28 -5.07
N ALA A 62 5.70 9.58 -4.18
CA ALA A 62 6.89 10.34 -4.54
C ALA A 62 7.74 9.59 -5.58
N GLY A 63 7.98 8.31 -5.37
CA GLY A 63 8.76 7.46 -6.27
C GLY A 63 8.13 7.32 -7.67
N VAL A 64 6.84 6.97 -7.73
CA VAL A 64 6.14 6.80 -9.01
C VAL A 64 6.01 8.13 -9.77
N THR A 65 5.79 9.25 -9.07
CA THR A 65 5.76 10.58 -9.69
C THR A 65 7.11 10.92 -10.30
N TYR A 66 8.22 10.67 -9.59
CA TYR A 66 9.56 10.84 -10.12
C TYR A 66 9.80 10.00 -11.38
N LEU A 67 9.43 8.72 -11.35
CA LEU A 67 9.60 7.80 -12.48
C LEU A 67 8.78 8.24 -13.71
N LEU A 68 7.54 8.71 -13.51
CA LEU A 68 6.70 9.25 -14.57
C LEU A 68 7.30 10.53 -15.18
N LEU A 69 7.81 11.44 -14.35
CA LEU A 69 8.48 12.65 -14.84
C LEU A 69 9.77 12.35 -15.64
N LYS A 70 10.43 11.22 -15.36
CA LYS A 70 11.58 10.74 -16.13
C LYS A 70 11.19 10.03 -17.44
N SER A 71 9.92 9.71 -17.63
CA SER A 71 9.42 9.02 -18.83
C SER A 71 8.25 9.80 -19.45
N PRO A 72 8.52 10.84 -20.26
CA PRO A 72 7.49 11.72 -20.81
C PRO A 72 6.42 10.98 -21.60
N THR A 73 6.80 9.93 -22.34
CA THR A 73 5.86 9.07 -23.09
C THR A 73 4.89 8.35 -22.15
N ALA A 74 5.39 7.79 -21.05
CA ALA A 74 4.56 7.08 -20.09
C ALA A 74 3.61 8.04 -19.35
N LEU A 75 4.12 9.22 -18.97
CA LEU A 75 3.32 10.28 -18.36
C LEU A 75 2.21 10.76 -19.29
N SER A 76 2.52 11.01 -20.57
CA SER A 76 1.53 11.47 -21.56
C SER A 76 0.42 10.43 -21.77
N LYS A 77 0.77 9.14 -21.90
CA LYS A 77 -0.21 8.05 -22.00
C LYS A 77 -1.13 7.99 -20.78
N LEU A 78 -0.56 8.06 -19.57
CA LEU A 78 -1.33 8.04 -18.33
C LEU A 78 -2.26 9.25 -18.22
N GLN A 79 -1.75 10.45 -18.52
CA GLN A 79 -2.55 11.67 -18.50
C GLN A 79 -3.68 11.62 -19.52
N CYS A 80 -3.43 11.09 -20.72
CA CYS A 80 -4.45 10.92 -21.75
C CYS A 80 -5.57 9.98 -21.26
N GLU A 81 -5.21 8.80 -20.74
CA GLU A 81 -6.20 7.84 -20.22
C GLU A 81 -7.04 8.48 -19.11
N VAL A 82 -6.41 9.06 -18.08
CA VAL A 82 -7.14 9.64 -16.94
C VAL A 82 -8.01 10.82 -17.36
N ARG A 83 -7.49 11.74 -18.18
CA ARG A 83 -8.21 12.98 -18.55
C ARG A 83 -9.31 12.76 -19.58
N SER A 84 -9.24 11.69 -20.38
CA SER A 84 -10.28 11.35 -21.35
C SER A 84 -11.40 10.48 -20.74
N SER A 85 -11.16 9.86 -19.58
CA SER A 85 -12.10 8.90 -18.98
C SER A 85 -13.18 9.54 -18.11
N PHE A 86 -13.03 10.81 -17.71
CA PHE A 86 -13.96 11.47 -16.79
C PHE A 86 -14.32 12.87 -17.29
N ALA A 87 -15.61 13.19 -17.29
CA ALA A 87 -16.10 14.53 -17.64
C ALA A 87 -16.06 15.50 -16.45
N SER A 88 -16.02 14.98 -15.22
CA SER A 88 -15.96 15.78 -13.99
C SER A 88 -15.20 15.07 -12.87
N LEU A 89 -14.79 15.84 -11.84
CA LEU A 89 -14.12 15.27 -10.66
C LEU A 89 -15.02 14.31 -9.88
N ASP A 90 -16.34 14.51 -9.90
CA ASP A 90 -17.31 13.70 -9.15
C ASP A 90 -17.47 12.27 -9.72
N GLU A 91 -17.01 12.05 -10.95
CA GLU A 91 -16.96 10.74 -11.60
C GLU A 91 -15.74 9.92 -11.18
N ILE A 92 -14.72 10.55 -10.58
CA ILE A 92 -13.51 9.88 -10.11
C ILE A 92 -13.81 9.18 -8.77
N ARG A 93 -14.19 7.91 -8.86
CA ARG A 93 -14.60 7.05 -7.73
C ARG A 93 -13.78 5.77 -7.76
N GLY A 94 -13.74 5.05 -6.63
CA GLY A 94 -12.96 3.81 -6.52
C GLY A 94 -13.25 2.82 -7.65
N ASP A 95 -14.53 2.58 -7.96
CA ASP A 95 -14.93 1.63 -8.99
C ASP A 95 -14.63 2.10 -10.41
N SER A 96 -14.68 3.41 -10.66
CA SER A 96 -14.42 3.96 -12.00
C SER A 96 -12.93 3.98 -12.33
N LEU A 97 -12.06 4.14 -11.32
CA LEU A 97 -10.61 4.01 -11.46
C LEU A 97 -10.16 2.58 -11.81
N ASN A 98 -10.92 1.56 -11.41
CA ASN A 98 -10.62 0.16 -11.75
C ASN A 98 -10.73 -0.13 -13.26
N GLN A 99 -11.40 0.74 -14.01
CA GLN A 99 -11.55 0.62 -15.47
C GLN A 99 -10.37 1.21 -16.25
N LEU A 100 -9.35 1.75 -15.58
CA LEU A 100 -8.20 2.39 -16.20
C LEU A 100 -6.99 1.44 -16.24
N PRO A 101 -6.81 0.66 -17.32
CA PRO A 101 -5.77 -0.35 -17.39
C PRO A 101 -4.36 0.23 -17.33
N TYR A 102 -4.11 1.41 -17.91
CA TYR A 102 -2.80 2.03 -17.94
C TYR A 102 -2.44 2.66 -16.59
N LEU A 103 -3.40 3.26 -15.88
CA LEU A 103 -3.22 3.70 -14.49
C LEU A 103 -2.83 2.52 -13.59
N ARG A 104 -3.54 1.38 -13.70
CA ARG A 104 -3.17 0.17 -12.95
C ARG A 104 -1.76 -0.29 -13.31
N ALA A 105 -1.43 -0.35 -14.60
CA ALA A 105 -0.09 -0.74 -15.05
C ALA A 105 1.00 0.20 -14.53
N ALA A 106 0.74 1.51 -14.50
CA ALA A 106 1.68 2.50 -13.96
C ALA A 106 1.91 2.33 -12.46
N ILE A 107 0.86 1.98 -11.70
CA ILE A 107 0.97 1.68 -10.27
C ILE A 107 1.78 0.41 -10.04
N GLU A 108 1.45 -0.67 -10.76
CA GLU A 108 2.16 -1.96 -10.65
C GLU A 108 3.65 -1.82 -11.02
N GLU A 109 3.94 -1.11 -12.10
CA GLU A 109 5.31 -0.84 -12.55
C GLU A 109 6.05 0.07 -11.58
N GLY A 110 5.37 1.07 -11.01
CA GLY A 110 5.91 1.90 -9.94
C GLY A 110 6.31 1.07 -8.73
N LEU A 111 5.44 0.16 -8.27
CA LEU A 111 5.70 -0.70 -7.11
C LEU A 111 6.84 -1.68 -7.39
N ARG A 112 6.97 -2.14 -8.63
CA ARG A 112 8.07 -2.98 -9.08
C ARG A 112 9.41 -2.24 -9.03
N LEU A 113 9.45 -1.02 -9.57
CA LEU A 113 10.69 -0.24 -9.70
C LEU A 113 11.10 0.42 -8.39
N PHE A 114 10.13 0.86 -7.59
CA PHE A 114 10.33 1.57 -6.35
C PHE A 114 9.36 1.07 -5.26
N PRO A 115 9.58 -0.13 -4.71
CA PRO A 115 8.79 -0.64 -3.60
C PRO A 115 9.14 0.14 -2.32
N PRO A 116 8.17 0.73 -1.59
CA PRO A 116 8.45 1.42 -0.33
C PRO A 116 9.04 0.54 0.77
N VAL A 117 8.74 -0.77 0.71
CA VAL A 117 9.22 -1.76 1.68
C VAL A 117 9.94 -2.91 0.94
N PRO A 118 11.19 -2.71 0.50
CA PRO A 118 11.88 -3.66 -0.40
C PRO A 118 12.20 -5.01 0.24
N LEU A 119 12.41 -5.07 1.56
CA LEU A 119 12.85 -6.30 2.25
C LEU A 119 11.73 -7.08 2.93
N GLY A 120 10.51 -6.52 3.03
CA GLY A 120 9.43 -7.10 3.82
C GLY A 120 9.72 -7.13 5.33
N LEU A 121 8.72 -7.54 6.13
CA LEU A 121 8.91 -7.73 7.57
C LEU A 121 9.50 -9.13 7.85
N PRO A 122 10.44 -9.28 8.79
CA PRO A 122 10.99 -10.57 9.18
C PRO A 122 9.89 -11.54 9.62
N ARG A 123 10.02 -12.81 9.26
CA ARG A 123 9.11 -13.88 9.69
C ARG A 123 9.88 -14.88 10.55
N THR A 124 9.24 -15.36 11.60
CA THR A 124 9.71 -16.51 12.40
C THR A 124 8.91 -17.74 11.99
N CYS A 125 9.60 -18.82 11.67
CA CYS A 125 8.97 -20.11 11.34
C CYS A 125 9.05 -21.01 12.58
N PRO A 126 7.95 -21.61 13.08
CA PRO A 126 8.00 -22.50 14.24
C PRO A 126 8.65 -23.87 13.95
N GLY A 127 9.14 -24.10 12.73
CA GLY A 127 9.67 -25.38 12.26
C GLY A 127 8.97 -25.81 10.99
N ALA A 128 9.66 -25.82 9.85
CA ALA A 128 9.13 -26.37 8.61
C ALA A 128 10.24 -26.93 7.73
N MET A 129 9.91 -27.98 6.98
CA MET A 129 10.76 -28.47 5.90
C MET A 129 10.57 -27.55 4.68
N ILE A 130 11.63 -26.88 4.26
CA ILE A 130 11.67 -26.02 3.08
C ILE A 130 12.77 -26.56 2.16
N ASP A 131 12.41 -27.00 0.96
CA ASP A 131 13.36 -27.55 -0.03
C ASP A 131 14.29 -28.65 0.52
N GLY A 132 13.75 -29.51 1.40
CA GLY A 132 14.52 -30.59 2.04
C GLY A 132 15.37 -30.17 3.23
N CYS A 133 15.40 -28.89 3.58
CA CYS A 133 16.09 -28.34 4.74
C CYS A 133 15.11 -28.04 5.88
N LEU A 134 15.42 -28.47 7.10
CA LEU A 134 14.65 -28.11 8.28
C LEU A 134 15.00 -26.69 8.72
N SER A 135 14.07 -25.75 8.56
CA SER A 135 14.18 -24.42 9.16
C SER A 135 13.81 -24.52 10.64
N GLN A 136 14.78 -24.35 11.55
CA GLN A 136 14.53 -24.37 13.01
C GLN A 136 14.07 -22.99 13.52
N SER A 137 13.40 -22.99 14.68
CA SER A 137 12.57 -21.93 15.26
C SER A 137 13.25 -20.57 15.56
N LEU A 138 14.52 -20.39 15.22
CA LEU A 138 15.32 -19.21 15.57
C LEU A 138 15.95 -18.48 14.39
N MET A 139 15.80 -18.96 13.15
CA MET A 139 16.18 -18.16 11.99
C MET A 139 15.02 -17.26 11.58
N SER A 140 15.10 -15.98 11.95
CA SER A 140 14.28 -14.92 11.36
C SER A 140 14.57 -14.87 9.86
N SER A 141 13.74 -15.54 9.07
CA SER A 141 13.86 -15.53 7.62
C SER A 141 13.22 -14.23 7.14
N VAL A 142 14.05 -13.33 6.61
CA VAL A 142 13.56 -12.18 5.84
C VAL A 142 13.12 -12.74 4.50
N LEU A 143 11.83 -13.07 4.36
CA LEU A 143 11.28 -13.44 3.07
C LEU A 143 11.35 -12.20 2.19
N ASN A 144 12.32 -12.18 1.29
CA ASN A 144 12.69 -11.00 0.53
C ASN A 144 11.69 -10.78 -0.60
N ALA A 145 10.51 -10.25 -0.27
CA ALA A 145 9.42 -10.01 -1.22
C ALA A 145 9.89 -9.11 -2.37
N GLY A 146 10.69 -8.07 -2.08
CA GLY A 146 11.24 -7.20 -3.13
C GLY A 146 12.32 -7.86 -3.99
N LEU A 147 13.08 -8.83 -3.48
CA LEU A 147 14.06 -9.58 -4.29
C LEU A 147 13.39 -10.63 -5.17
N LYS A 148 12.30 -11.25 -4.71
CA LYS A 148 11.48 -12.16 -5.52
C LYS A 148 10.72 -11.38 -6.61
N VAL A 149 10.13 -10.22 -6.29
CA VAL A 149 9.56 -9.28 -7.27
C VAL A 149 10.62 -8.81 -8.28
N ARG A 150 11.84 -8.46 -7.80
CA ARG A 150 12.93 -8.01 -8.68
C ARG A 150 13.44 -9.11 -9.60
N GLN A 151 13.61 -10.35 -9.13
CA GLN A 151 14.12 -11.47 -9.93
C GLN A 151 13.06 -12.11 -10.85
N GLU A 152 11.80 -12.15 -10.43
CA GLU A 152 10.70 -12.74 -11.21
C GLU A 152 10.23 -11.78 -12.32
N ILE A 153 10.28 -10.46 -12.08
CA ILE A 153 9.88 -9.48 -13.11
C ILE A 153 11.04 -9.07 -14.03
N THR A 154 12.30 -9.05 -13.58
CA THR A 154 13.43 -8.87 -14.52
C THR A 154 13.58 -10.02 -15.52
N ARG A 155 13.00 -11.20 -15.22
CA ARG A 155 12.93 -12.35 -16.14
C ARG A 155 11.72 -12.34 -17.09
N ARG A 156 10.79 -11.39 -16.97
CA ARG A 156 9.69 -11.24 -17.95
C ARG A 156 10.12 -10.23 -19.03
N PRO A 157 10.39 -10.65 -20.28
CA PRO A 157 10.69 -9.72 -21.39
C PRO A 157 9.47 -8.88 -21.86
N ALA A 158 8.44 -8.69 -21.04
CA ALA A 158 7.09 -8.36 -21.51
C ALA A 158 6.51 -7.00 -21.10
N VAL A 159 7.29 -6.06 -20.55
CA VAL A 159 6.81 -4.66 -20.36
C VAL A 159 7.36 -3.68 -21.40
N HIS A 160 8.47 -4.04 -22.06
CA HIS A 160 8.82 -3.40 -23.35
C HIS A 160 7.83 -3.78 -24.46
N PHE A 161 7.13 -4.92 -24.33
CA PHE A 161 6.17 -5.41 -25.32
C PHE A 161 4.79 -4.75 -25.19
N LEU A 162 4.32 -4.45 -23.98
CA LEU A 162 3.04 -3.75 -23.77
C LEU A 162 3.11 -2.24 -24.03
N LEU A 163 4.30 -1.62 -23.90
CA LEU A 163 4.51 -0.23 -24.34
C LEU A 163 4.68 -0.10 -25.87
N ALA A 164 4.98 -1.20 -26.58
CA ALA A 164 5.26 -1.25 -28.02
C ALA A 164 4.14 -1.86 -28.89
N LEU A 165 3.05 -2.40 -28.32
CA LEU A 165 1.98 -3.09 -29.07
C LEU A 165 0.62 -2.37 -29.08
N VAL A 166 0.60 -1.04 -29.14
CA VAL A 166 -0.59 -0.32 -29.62
C VAL A 166 -0.15 0.53 -30.81
N PRO A 167 -0.61 0.24 -32.04
CA PRO A 167 -0.09 0.84 -33.25
C PRO A 167 -0.55 2.29 -33.41
N VAL A 168 0.40 3.21 -33.54
CA VAL A 168 0.46 4.25 -34.59
C VAL A 168 1.91 4.36 -35.02
#